data_AF-A0A496TVG9-F1
#
_entry.id   AF-A0A496TVG9-F1
#
_cell.length_a   1.000
_cell.length_b   1.000
_cell.length_c   1.000
_cell.angle_alpha   90.00
_cell.angle_beta   90.00
_cell.angle_gamma   90.00
#
_symmetry.space_group_name_H-M   'P 1'
#
loop_
_entity.id
_entity.type
_entity.pdbx_description
1 polymer ?
#
loop_
_entity_poly.entity_id
_entity_poly.type
_entity_poly.pdbx_seq_one_letter_code
_entity_poly.pdbx_strand_id
1 'polypeptide(L)' 'EITRPSMGSEDFSYYLQKVKGSFFRLGTGKSEKGAAEYWHSSRYDVDESALSVGAGFMAYLAYCYLNLADSSN' A
#
# COMPACT_ATOMS: atom_id res chain seq x y z
N GLU A 1 -1.98 1.92 -12.26
CA GLU A 1 -3.29 2.21 -11.65
C GLU A 1 -4.01 0.90 -11.34
N ILE A 2 -4.79 0.83 -10.26
CA ILE A 2 -5.58 -0.38 -9.93
C ILE A 2 -6.74 -0.51 -10.93
N THR A 3 -6.83 -1.64 -11.63
CA THR A 3 -7.85 -1.87 -12.69
C THR A 3 -9.27 -1.91 -12.15
N ARG A 4 -9.45 -2.27 -10.87
CA ARG A 4 -10.74 -2.27 -10.19
C ARG A 4 -10.66 -1.49 -8.87
N PRO A 5 -11.24 -0.27 -8.81
CA PRO A 5 -11.40 0.47 -7.56
C PRO A 5 -12.14 -0.36 -6.50
N SER A 6 -11.88 -0.09 -5.22
CA SER A 6 -12.68 -0.66 -4.12
C SER A 6 -13.78 0.33 -3.74
N MET A 7 -14.91 -0.20 -3.28
CA MET A 7 -15.99 0.55 -2.65
C MET A 7 -15.81 0.71 -1.13
N GLY A 8 -14.70 0.21 -0.57
CA GLY A 8 -14.36 0.38 0.84
C GLY A 8 -14.04 1.84 1.16
N SER A 9 -14.43 2.28 2.36
CA SER A 9 -14.10 3.60 2.89
C SER A 9 -12.73 3.60 3.53
N GLU A 10 -11.95 4.65 3.28
CA GLU A 10 -10.62 4.88 3.86
C GLU A 10 -10.46 6.36 4.17
N ASP A 11 -10.06 6.70 5.40
CA ASP A 11 -9.96 8.07 5.86
C ASP A 11 -8.74 8.81 5.28
N PHE A 12 -7.78 8.06 4.73
CA PHE A 12 -6.64 8.62 4.01
C PHE A 12 -7.05 9.56 2.86
N SER A 13 -8.27 9.37 2.33
CA SER A 13 -8.89 10.26 1.35
C SER A 13 -8.95 11.73 1.79
N TYR A 14 -9.06 12.02 3.09
CA TYR A 14 -9.03 13.39 3.61
C TYR A 14 -7.67 14.07 3.41
N TYR A 15 -6.55 13.34 3.51
CA TYR A 15 -5.23 13.89 3.19
C TYR A 15 -5.12 14.22 1.70
N LEU A 16 -5.62 13.33 0.84
CA LEU A 16 -5.57 13.50 -0.63
C LEU A 16 -6.44 14.67 -1.14
N GLN A 17 -7.37 15.17 -0.34
CA GLN A 17 -8.10 16.41 -0.64
C GLN A 17 -7.25 17.68 -0.42
N LYS A 18 -6.16 17.59 0.35
CA LYS A 18 -5.35 18.75 0.77
C LYS A 18 -3.98 18.79 0.11
N VAL A 19 -3.38 17.64 -0.15
CA VAL A 19 -2.04 17.54 -0.74
C VAL A 19 -2.01 16.48 -1.82
N LYS A 20 -1.12 16.65 -2.81
CA LYS A 20 -0.85 15.60 -3.80
C LYS A 20 -0.28 14.40 -3.07
N GLY A 21 -0.91 13.25 -3.25
CA GLY A 21 -0.47 12.01 -2.64
C GLY A 21 -0.91 10.81 -3.45
N SER A 22 -0.57 9.62 -2.96
CA SER A 22 -0.95 8.36 -3.59
C SER A 22 -1.20 7.32 -2.50
N PHE A 23 -2.17 6.45 -2.75
CA PHE A 23 -2.50 5.32 -1.89
C PHE A 23 -2.38 4.03 -2.73
N PHE A 24 -1.79 2.99 -2.16
CA PHE A 24 -1.47 1.76 -2.88
C PHE A 24 -1.87 0.54 -2.04
N ARG A 25 -2.06 -0.60 -2.72
CA ARG A 25 -2.26 -1.88 -2.07
C ARG A 25 -0.96 -2.66 -2.06
N LEU A 26 -0.60 -3.17 -0.89
CA LEU A 26 0.46 -4.15 -0.73
C LEU A 26 -0.17 -5.55 -0.68
N GLY A 27 0.33 -6.49 -1.48
CA GLY A 27 -0.13 -7.86 -1.43
C GLY A 27 0.29 -8.52 -0.11
N THR A 28 -0.69 -8.93 0.70
CA THR A 28 -0.48 -9.56 2.02
C THR A 28 -1.14 -10.93 2.14
N GLY A 29 -1.73 -11.44 1.06
CA GLY A 29 -2.36 -12.75 1.05
C GLY A 29 -1.33 -13.86 0.86
N LYS A 30 -1.45 -14.95 1.64
CA LYS A 30 -0.61 -16.15 1.50
C LYS A 30 -0.97 -16.91 0.22
N SER A 31 0.05 -17.39 -0.50
CA SER A 31 -0.14 -18.18 -1.73
C SER A 31 -0.54 -19.65 -1.46
N GLU A 32 -0.40 -20.14 -0.22
CA GLU A 32 -0.59 -21.55 0.11
C GLU A 32 -2.03 -21.87 0.54
N LYS A 33 -2.68 -22.73 -0.26
CA LYS A 33 -3.91 -23.51 0.01
C LYS A 33 -4.98 -22.85 0.89
N GLY A 34 -5.67 -21.87 0.30
CA GLY A 34 -6.93 -21.32 0.80
C GLY A 34 -7.31 -20.06 0.02
N ALA A 35 -8.58 -19.68 0.00
CA ALA A 35 -8.93 -18.34 -0.46
C ALA A 35 -8.34 -17.34 0.56
N ALA A 36 -7.62 -16.33 0.09
CA ALA A 36 -7.19 -15.24 0.95
C ALA A 36 -8.44 -14.60 1.59
N GLU A 37 -8.49 -14.64 2.93
CA GLU A 37 -9.59 -14.06 3.70
C GLU A 37 -9.56 -12.53 3.60
N TYR A 38 -10.74 -11.89 3.65
CA TYR A 38 -10.84 -10.43 3.59
C TYR A 38 -10.53 -9.76 4.94
N TRP A 39 -10.27 -8.46 4.90
CA TRP A 39 -9.58 -7.66 5.93
C TRP A 39 -10.40 -7.40 7.21
N HIS A 40 -11.55 -8.06 7.36
CA HIS A 40 -12.41 -8.02 8.54
C HIS A 40 -12.83 -9.42 9.02
N SER A 41 -12.29 -10.46 8.39
CA SER A 41 -12.51 -11.85 8.80
C SER A 41 -11.72 -12.16 10.07
N SER A 42 -12.32 -12.91 11.01
CA SER A 42 -11.59 -13.45 12.18
C SER A 42 -10.52 -14.47 11.81
N ARG A 43 -10.50 -14.91 10.54
CA ARG A 43 -9.52 -15.84 9.96
C ARG A 43 -8.47 -15.14 9.11
N TYR A 44 -8.51 -13.82 9.02
CA TYR A 44 -7.49 -13.07 8.29
C TYR A 44 -6.11 -13.32 8.91
N ASP A 45 -5.16 -13.70 8.06
CA ASP A 45 -3.81 -14.05 8.43
C ASP A 45 -2.85 -13.45 7.40
N VAL A 46 -1.97 -12.57 7.88
CA VAL A 46 -1.07 -11.76 7.05
C VAL A 46 0.13 -12.59 6.61
N ASP A 47 0.52 -12.46 5.35
CA ASP A 47 1.85 -12.91 4.90
C ASP A 47 2.92 -11.94 5.41
N GLU A 48 3.64 -12.34 6.46
CA GLU A 48 4.67 -11.52 7.10
C GLU A 48 5.84 -11.17 6.18
N SER A 49 6.04 -11.89 5.07
CA SER A 49 7.04 -11.51 4.06
C SER A 49 6.76 -10.12 3.49
N ALA A 50 5.48 -9.71 3.45
CA ALA A 50 5.05 -8.40 3.00
C ALA A 50 5.56 -7.25 3.90
N LEU A 51 5.89 -7.50 5.17
CA LEU A 51 6.38 -6.46 6.07
C LEU A 51 7.71 -5.87 5.57
N SER A 52 8.63 -6.74 5.15
CA SER A 52 9.93 -6.34 4.61
C SER A 52 9.78 -5.59 3.27
N VAL A 53 8.87 -6.06 2.41
CA VAL A 53 8.56 -5.42 1.13
C VAL A 53 7.95 -4.04 1.34
N GLY A 54 6.96 -3.92 2.24
CA GLY A 54 6.28 -2.66 2.54
C GLY A 54 7.22 -1.62 3.13
N ALA A 55 8.04 -2.00 4.11
CA ALA A 55 9.02 -1.10 4.72
C ALA A 55 10.07 -0.63 3.69
N GLY A 56 10.63 -1.56 2.90
CA GLY A 56 11.60 -1.24 1.85
C GLY A 56 10.99 -0.34 0.77
N PHE A 57 9.77 -0.62 0.33
CA PHE A 57 9.07 0.19 -0.66
C PHE A 57 8.82 1.62 -0.17
N MET A 58 8.33 1.80 1.07
CA MET A 58 8.11 3.12 1.65
C MET A 58 9.41 3.92 1.77
N ALA A 59 10.49 3.30 2.25
CA ALA A 59 11.80 3.94 2.34
C ALA A 59 12.34 4.35 0.96
N TYR A 60 12.22 3.45 -0.02
CA TYR A 60 12.65 3.70 -1.39
C TYR A 60 11.83 4.82 -2.05
N LEU A 61 10.52 4.87 -1.85
CA LEU A 61 9.66 5.95 -2.35
C LEU A 61 10.07 7.30 -1.77
N ALA A 62 10.30 7.39 -0.46
CA ALA A 62 10.76 8.61 0.19
C ALA A 62 12.12 9.06 -0.36
N TYR A 63 13.07 8.13 -0.49
CA TYR A 63 14.37 8.39 -1.11
C TYR A 63 14.23 8.92 -2.53
N CYS A 64 13.45 8.25 -3.38
CA CYS A 64 13.26 8.67 -4.76
C CYS A 64 12.61 10.06 -4.84
N TYR A 65 11.57 10.31 -4.04
CA TYR A 65 10.86 11.60 -4.05
C TYR A 65 11.79 12.77 -3.69
N LEU A 66 12.63 12.60 -2.66
CA LEU A 66 13.56 13.64 -2.22
C LEU A 66 14.70 13.85 -3.23
N ASN A 67 15.26 12.78 -3.80
CA ASN A 67 16.37 12.90 -4.75
C ASN A 67 15.93 13.32 -6.17
N LEU A 68 14.70 12.99 -6.58
CA LEU A 68 14.11 13.51 -7.83
C LEU A 68 13.83 15.02 -7.71
N ALA A 69 13.46 15.49 -6.52
CA ALA A 69 13.28 16.93 -6.28
C ALA A 69 14.62 17.68 -6.41
N ASP A 70 15.71 17.13 -5.88
CA ASP A 70 17.05 17.74 -5.95
C ASP A 70 17.63 17.82 -7.37
N SER A 71 17.23 16.93 -8.28
CA SER A 71 17.72 16.93 -9.68
C SER A 71 16.90 17.81 -10.63
N SER A 72 15.92 18.54 -10.10
CA SER A 72 15.07 19.50 -10.84
C SER A 72 15.36 20.98 -10.49
N ASN A 73 16.50 21.23 -9.85
CA ASN A 73 17.08 22.55 -9.56
C ASN A 73 18.48 22.65 -10.19
#